data_AF-A0A2M9BST5-F1
#
_entry.id   AF-A0A2M9BST5-F1
#
_cell.length_a   1.000
_cell.length_b   1.000
_cell.length_c   1.000
_cell.angle_alpha   90.00
_cell.angle_beta   90.00
_cell.angle_gamma   90.00
#
_symmetry.space_group_name_H-M   'P 1'
#
loop_
_entity.id
_entity.type
_entity.pdbx_description
1 polymer ?
#
loop_
_entity_poly.entity_id
_entity_poly.type
_entity_poly.pdbx_seq_one_letter_code
_entity_poly.pdbx_strand_id
1 'polypeptide(L)'
;MKYLLAAILLLTMHAAEAQIQGVLMGMRGAQAAYNLSHLKRKPNSAKGKAKEKAEEAPAVVLPPVKLVAPVSYRGQSFSHQRTPAAQLKGKGQAEILALEALLDETHADLLADSTQSFLPAARYEATVAAARTAAAARPSWDYAPYQNELAFYQQEEARRQLVLNPPPPAPVKPVRKPPVKRGK
;
A
#
# COMPACT_ATOMS: atom_id res chain seq x y z
N MET A 1 -8.21 -48.26 -17.32
CA MET A 1 -7.37 -47.44 -18.23
C MET A 1 -7.97 -46.05 -18.55
N LYS A 2 -9.30 -45.87 -18.66
CA LYS A 2 -9.90 -44.57 -19.09
C LYS A 2 -9.83 -43.44 -18.05
N TYR A 3 -9.76 -43.75 -16.76
CA TYR A 3 -9.73 -42.74 -15.68
C TYR A 3 -8.33 -42.23 -15.33
N LEU A 4 -7.29 -42.89 -15.86
CA LEU A 4 -5.89 -42.52 -15.60
C LEU A 4 -5.48 -41.31 -16.46
N LEU A 5 -6.05 -41.17 -17.65
CA LEU A 5 -5.86 -40.01 -18.53
C LEU A 5 -6.56 -38.75 -17.99
N ALA A 6 -7.73 -38.89 -17.35
CA ALA A 6 -8.45 -37.75 -16.77
C ALA A 6 -7.74 -37.16 -15.54
N ALA A 7 -7.09 -37.99 -14.73
CA ALA A 7 -6.35 -37.54 -13.55
C ALA A 7 -5.07 -36.77 -13.91
N ILE A 8 -4.41 -37.12 -15.01
CA ILE A 8 -3.20 -36.43 -15.47
C ILE A 8 -3.53 -35.03 -16.03
N LEU A 9 -4.69 -34.88 -16.69
CA LEU A 9 -5.13 -33.62 -17.28
C LEU A 9 -5.55 -32.57 -16.23
N LEU A 10 -6.07 -33.01 -15.08
CA LEU A 10 -6.43 -32.13 -13.96
C LEU A 10 -5.21 -31.65 -13.15
N LEU A 11 -4.12 -32.41 -13.15
CA LEU A 11 -2.87 -32.03 -12.49
C LEU A 11 -2.07 -30.97 -13.28
N THR A 12 -2.23 -30.90 -14.59
CA THR A 12 -1.50 -29.91 -15.42
C THR A 12 -2.09 -28.50 -15.38
N MET A 13 -3.36 -28.33 -14.99
CA MET A 13 -3.96 -26.98 -14.87
C MET A 13 -3.51 -26.20 -13.63
N HIS A 14 -2.98 -26.85 -12.59
CA HIS A 14 -2.47 -26.14 -11.40
C HIS A 14 -1.02 -25.65 -11.53
N ALA A 15 -0.27 -26.13 -12.54
CA ALA A 15 1.12 -25.74 -12.74
C ALA A 15 1.28 -24.42 -13.52
N ALA A 16 0.21 -23.89 -14.13
CA ALA A 16 0.26 -22.70 -14.97
C ALA A 16 0.07 -21.37 -14.20
N GLU A 17 -0.55 -21.37 -13.02
CA GLU A 17 -0.75 -20.14 -12.23
C GLU A 17 0.51 -19.66 -11.51
N ALA A 18 1.49 -20.53 -11.26
CA ALA A 18 2.71 -20.17 -10.54
C ALA A 18 3.73 -19.37 -11.36
N GLN A 19 3.64 -19.37 -12.70
CA GLN A 19 4.63 -18.69 -13.55
C GLN A 19 4.31 -17.22 -13.82
N ILE A 20 3.05 -16.77 -13.66
CA ILE A 20 2.68 -15.37 -13.93
C ILE A 20 3.10 -14.45 -12.77
N GLN A 21 3.17 -14.95 -11.53
CA GLN A 21 3.64 -14.15 -10.39
C GLN A 21 5.16 -13.92 -10.39
N GLY A 22 5.94 -14.76 -11.06
CA GLY A 22 7.39 -14.59 -11.17
C GLY A 22 7.82 -13.44 -12.10
N VAL A 23 7.03 -13.18 -13.15
CA VAL A 23 7.39 -12.17 -14.17
C VAL A 23 7.14 -10.74 -13.66
N LEU A 24 6.13 -10.51 -12.82
CA LEU A 24 5.87 -9.18 -12.24
C LEU A 24 6.87 -8.80 -11.13
N MET A 25 7.36 -9.77 -10.35
CA MET A 25 8.41 -9.54 -9.35
C MET A 25 9.80 -9.38 -9.99
N GLY A 26 10.06 -9.98 -11.15
CA GLY A 26 11.34 -9.87 -11.86
C GLY A 26 11.65 -8.48 -12.41
N MET A 27 10.63 -7.67 -12.75
CA MET A 27 10.85 -6.32 -13.30
C MET A 27 11.22 -5.26 -12.25
N ARG A 28 10.86 -5.47 -10.97
CA ARG A 28 11.25 -4.55 -9.87
C ARG A 28 12.71 -4.73 -9.44
N GLY A 29 13.30 -5.93 -9.61
CA GLY A 29 14.72 -6.18 -9.32
C GLY A 29 15.70 -5.51 -10.32
N ALA A 30 15.28 -5.37 -11.58
CA ALA A 30 16.12 -4.80 -12.64
C ALA A 30 16.33 -3.27 -12.50
N GLN A 31 15.33 -2.53 -12.00
CA GLN A 31 15.47 -1.10 -11.73
C GLN A 31 16.38 -0.79 -10.53
N ALA A 32 16.42 -1.66 -9.52
CA ALA A 32 17.34 -1.50 -8.39
C ALA A 32 18.82 -1.75 -8.79
N ALA A 33 19.07 -2.65 -9.74
CA ALA A 33 20.42 -2.96 -10.22
C ALA A 33 20.97 -1.90 -11.20
N TYR A 34 20.11 -1.26 -12.00
CA TYR A 34 20.55 -0.23 -12.95
C TYR A 34 21.21 0.96 -12.23
N ASN A 35 20.65 1.39 -11.10
CA ASN A 35 21.18 2.49 -10.30
C ASN A 35 22.48 2.15 -9.54
N LEU A 36 22.84 0.87 -9.38
CA LEU A 36 24.07 0.45 -8.69
C LEU A 36 25.28 0.31 -9.62
N SER A 37 25.06 0.17 -10.94
CA SER A 37 26.12 -0.15 -11.91
C SER A 37 26.95 1.05 -12.41
N HIS A 38 26.56 2.28 -12.06
CA HIS A 38 27.28 3.51 -12.44
C HIS A 38 28.37 3.94 -11.45
N LEU A 39 28.49 3.27 -10.29
CA LEU A 39 29.57 3.50 -9.33
C LEU A 39 30.79 2.61 -9.66
N LYS A 40 31.32 2.75 -10.87
CA LYS A 40 32.65 2.24 -11.23
C LYS A 40 33.70 3.02 -10.42
N ARG A 41 34.15 2.39 -9.33
CA ARG A 41 35.41 2.68 -8.63
C ARG A 41 36.54 2.88 -9.64
N LYS A 42 37.09 4.09 -9.74
CA LYS A 42 38.48 4.31 -10.16
C LYS A 42 39.36 4.29 -8.90
N PRO A 43 40.40 3.45 -8.82
CA PRO A 43 41.44 3.64 -7.83
C PRO A 43 42.43 4.67 -8.39
N ASN A 44 42.69 5.76 -7.68
CA ASN A 44 43.89 6.54 -7.97
C ASN A 44 44.51 7.06 -6.68
N SER A 45 45.59 6.38 -6.29
CA SER A 45 46.61 6.88 -5.40
C SER A 45 47.35 8.04 -6.07
N ALA A 46 47.27 9.25 -5.52
CA ALA A 46 48.37 10.21 -5.61
C ALA A 46 48.15 11.39 -4.65
N LYS A 47 48.98 11.38 -3.61
CA LYS A 47 49.47 12.47 -2.78
C LYS A 47 49.60 13.78 -3.59
N GLY A 48 48.92 14.84 -3.17
CA GLY A 48 49.09 16.18 -3.73
C GLY A 48 48.38 17.22 -2.88
N LYS A 49 49.14 17.89 -2.01
CA LYS A 49 48.69 19.04 -1.24
C LYS A 49 48.28 20.17 -2.19
N ALA A 50 47.03 20.61 -2.13
CA ALA A 50 46.64 21.96 -2.49
C ALA A 50 45.54 22.41 -1.53
N LYS A 51 45.92 23.36 -0.69
CA LYS A 51 45.11 24.03 0.31
C LYS A 51 44.32 25.10 -0.44
N GLU A 52 43.09 24.80 -0.83
CA GLU A 52 42.20 25.80 -1.43
C GLU A 52 40.85 25.69 -0.74
N LYS A 53 40.66 26.66 0.16
CA LYS A 53 39.42 27.25 0.65
C LYS A 53 38.19 26.32 0.57
N ALA A 54 37.84 25.73 1.71
CA ALA A 54 36.52 25.18 1.94
C ALA A 54 35.45 26.26 1.69
N GLU A 55 34.92 26.27 0.49
CA GLU A 55 33.56 26.72 0.25
C GLU A 55 32.69 25.56 0.74
N GLU A 56 32.28 25.70 1.99
CA GLU A 56 31.29 24.90 2.67
C GLU A 56 30.04 24.92 1.79
N ALA A 57 29.93 23.94 0.89
CA ALA A 57 28.68 23.62 0.24
C ALA A 57 27.66 23.52 1.37
N PRO A 58 26.60 24.34 1.36
CA PRO A 58 25.69 24.41 2.50
C PRO A 58 25.26 22.98 2.76
N ALA A 59 25.54 22.50 3.97
CA ALA A 59 24.83 21.37 4.51
C ALA A 59 23.37 21.70 4.21
N VAL A 60 22.77 20.97 3.26
CA VAL A 60 21.33 21.01 3.08
C VAL A 60 20.85 20.43 4.39
N VAL A 61 20.63 21.32 5.36
CA VAL A 61 19.85 21.09 6.56
C VAL A 61 18.48 20.83 5.98
N LEU A 62 18.27 19.59 5.54
CA LEU A 62 16.96 19.09 5.22
C LEU A 62 16.13 19.43 6.46
N PRO A 63 15.06 20.23 6.31
CA PRO A 63 14.19 20.49 7.45
C PRO A 63 13.82 19.13 8.05
N PRO A 64 13.65 19.02 9.38
CA PRO A 64 13.32 17.76 10.01
C PRO A 64 12.15 17.16 9.22
N VAL A 65 12.42 16.07 8.50
CA VAL A 65 11.42 15.41 7.67
C VAL A 65 10.40 14.94 8.69
N LYS A 66 9.26 15.65 8.76
CA LYS A 66 8.10 15.14 9.46
C LYS A 66 7.75 13.86 8.72
N LEU A 67 8.15 12.73 9.31
CA LEU A 67 7.91 11.41 8.75
C LEU A 67 6.42 11.20 8.50
N VAL A 68 5.59 11.86 9.32
CA VAL A 68 4.13 11.89 9.22
C VAL A 68 3.70 13.24 8.67
N ALA A 69 3.10 13.24 7.48
CA ALA A 69 2.46 14.39 6.87
C ALA A 69 0.93 14.24 6.95
N PRO A 70 0.17 15.30 7.28
CA PRO A 70 -1.26 15.28 7.08
C PRO A 70 -1.56 15.38 5.58
N VAL A 71 -2.36 14.44 5.06
CA VAL A 71 -2.87 14.47 3.68
C VAL A 71 -4.37 14.73 3.75
N SER A 72 -4.86 15.60 2.86
CA SER A 72 -6.28 15.90 2.76
C SER A 72 -6.86 15.28 1.49
N TYR A 73 -7.97 14.58 1.65
CA TYR A 73 -8.74 14.01 0.54
C TYR A 73 -10.23 14.29 0.79
N ARG A 74 -10.89 14.94 -0.17
CA ARG A 74 -12.32 15.32 -0.11
C ARG A 74 -12.72 16.02 1.20
N GLY A 75 -11.86 16.90 1.72
CA GLY A 75 -12.11 17.67 2.94
C GLY A 75 -11.89 16.90 4.26
N GLN A 76 -11.51 15.63 4.19
CA GLN A 76 -11.05 14.85 5.34
C GLN A 76 -9.52 14.79 5.35
N SER A 77 -8.92 14.88 6.53
CA SER A 77 -7.47 14.77 6.70
C SER A 77 -7.11 13.48 7.42
N PHE A 78 -6.08 12.80 6.95
CA PHE A 78 -5.53 11.59 7.56
C PHE A 78 -4.00 11.67 7.63
N SER A 79 -3.41 10.85 8.51
CA SER A 79 -1.96 10.73 8.64
C SER A 79 -1.41 9.91 7.48
N HIS A 80 -0.36 10.41 6.83
CA HIS A 80 0.37 9.68 5.80
C HIS A 80 1.85 9.68 6.17
N GLN A 81 2.37 8.50 6.50
CA GLN A 81 3.76 8.35 6.95
C GLN A 81 4.61 7.67 5.87
N ARG A 82 5.68 8.33 5.44
CA ARG A 82 6.66 7.77 4.50
C ARG A 82 8.05 8.07 5.02
N THR A 83 8.83 7.01 5.24
CA THR A 83 10.14 7.12 5.87
C THR A 83 11.22 6.90 4.82
N PRO A 84 12.08 7.91 4.55
CA PRO A 84 13.19 7.71 3.63
C PRO A 84 14.07 6.54 4.08
N ALA A 85 14.46 5.67 3.15
CA ALA A 85 15.30 4.50 3.45
C ALA A 85 16.63 4.86 4.14
N ALA A 86 17.14 6.09 3.95
CA ALA A 86 18.34 6.59 4.63
C ALA A 86 18.13 6.88 6.13
N GLN A 87 16.88 7.16 6.55
CA GLN A 87 16.50 7.43 7.95
C GLN A 87 16.04 6.15 8.66
N LEU A 88 15.56 5.17 7.89
CA LEU A 88 15.20 3.84 8.37
C LEU A 88 16.47 3.00 8.56
N LYS A 89 16.94 2.92 9.80
CA LYS A 89 18.13 2.12 10.17
C LYS A 89 17.76 0.99 11.12
N GLY A 90 18.47 -0.13 11.00
CA GLY A 90 18.41 -1.25 11.93
C GLY A 90 17.42 -2.36 11.53
N LYS A 91 17.05 -3.18 12.51
CA LYS A 91 16.12 -4.30 12.34
C LYS A 91 14.72 -3.81 11.99
N GLY A 92 13.98 -4.58 11.18
CA GLY A 92 12.62 -4.23 10.75
C GLY A 92 12.56 -3.23 9.60
N GLN A 93 13.69 -2.89 8.97
CA GLN A 93 13.70 -1.88 7.92
C GLN A 93 12.93 -2.33 6.68
N ALA A 94 13.20 -3.54 6.21
CA ALA A 94 12.57 -4.07 5.00
C ALA A 94 11.06 -4.22 5.20
N GLU A 95 10.64 -4.61 6.41
CA GLU A 95 9.26 -4.82 6.80
C GLU A 95 8.47 -3.50 6.85
N ILE A 96 9.07 -2.43 7.40
CA ILE A 96 8.45 -1.09 7.38
C ILE A 96 8.36 -0.56 5.96
N LEU A 97 9.42 -0.70 5.15
CA LEU A 97 9.38 -0.26 3.75
C LEU A 97 8.34 -1.04 2.92
N ALA A 98 8.17 -2.35 3.19
CA ALA A 98 7.14 -3.15 2.55
C ALA A 98 5.73 -2.71 2.93
N LEU A 99 5.50 -2.40 4.21
CA LEU A 99 4.23 -1.82 4.68
C LEU A 99 3.96 -0.46 4.01
N GLU A 100 4.95 0.43 4.02
CA GLU A 100 4.84 1.76 3.42
C GLU A 100 4.56 1.66 1.91
N ALA A 101 5.20 0.73 1.20
CA ALA A 101 4.94 0.50 -0.23
C ALA A 101 3.49 0.06 -0.52
N LEU A 102 2.91 -0.83 0.30
CA LEU A 102 1.51 -1.24 0.15
C LEU A 102 0.53 -0.10 0.40
N LEU A 103 0.81 0.73 1.41
CA LEU A 103 0.01 1.92 1.69
C LEU A 103 0.14 2.96 0.57
N ASP A 104 1.33 3.10 -0.02
CA ASP A 104 1.57 4.03 -1.12
C ASP A 104 0.89 3.61 -2.42
N GLU A 105 0.92 2.32 -2.75
CA GLU A 105 0.14 1.75 -3.86
C GLU A 105 -1.37 1.98 -3.65
N THR A 106 -1.87 1.77 -2.42
CA THR A 106 -3.27 2.03 -2.09
C THR A 106 -3.62 3.51 -2.23
N HIS A 107 -2.73 4.41 -1.80
CA HIS A 107 -2.91 5.85 -1.93
C HIS A 107 -2.95 6.29 -3.40
N ALA A 108 -2.06 5.76 -4.23
CA ALA A 108 -2.07 6.04 -5.66
C ALA A 108 -3.39 5.60 -6.33
N ASP A 109 -3.88 4.41 -5.98
CA ASP A 109 -5.15 3.88 -6.51
C ASP A 109 -6.37 4.66 -5.99
N LEU A 110 -6.33 5.17 -4.75
CA LEU A 110 -7.33 6.11 -4.23
C LEU A 110 -7.42 7.36 -5.12
N LEU A 111 -6.28 7.93 -5.51
CA LEU A 111 -6.19 9.15 -6.32
C LEU A 111 -6.51 8.95 -7.80
N ALA A 112 -6.40 7.72 -8.32
CA ALA A 112 -6.67 7.41 -9.73
C ALA A 112 -8.14 7.55 -10.16
N ASP A 113 -9.04 7.97 -9.25
CA ASP A 113 -10.48 8.22 -9.45
C ASP A 113 -11.19 7.12 -10.28
N SER A 114 -10.83 5.87 -10.00
CA SER A 114 -11.44 4.70 -10.62
C SER A 114 -12.76 4.33 -9.94
N THR A 115 -13.71 3.81 -10.71
CA THR A 115 -14.93 3.17 -10.21
C THR A 115 -14.68 1.76 -9.66
N GLN A 116 -13.47 1.23 -9.83
CA GLN A 116 -13.07 -0.04 -9.25
C GLN A 116 -12.70 0.12 -7.77
N SER A 117 -12.76 -0.99 -7.02
CA SER A 117 -12.27 -1.04 -5.64
C SER A 117 -10.78 -0.69 -5.61
N PHE A 118 -10.39 0.31 -4.79
CA PHE A 118 -8.98 0.68 -4.61
C PHE A 118 -8.35 -0.07 -3.43
N LEU A 119 -9.18 -0.58 -2.52
CA LEU A 119 -8.78 -1.44 -1.42
C LEU A 119 -9.51 -2.81 -1.49
N PRO A 120 -9.17 -3.68 -2.44
CA PRO A 120 -9.72 -5.03 -2.49
C PRO A 120 -9.31 -5.84 -1.25
N ALA A 121 -10.13 -6.82 -0.86
CA ALA A 121 -9.91 -7.61 0.36
C ALA A 121 -8.51 -8.24 0.44
N ALA A 122 -8.00 -8.76 -0.69
CA ALA A 122 -6.65 -9.33 -0.75
C ALA A 122 -5.55 -8.31 -0.41
N ARG A 123 -5.69 -7.06 -0.85
CA ARG A 123 -4.75 -5.98 -0.54
C ARG A 123 -4.87 -5.56 0.93
N TYR A 124 -6.10 -5.44 1.44
CA TYR A 124 -6.32 -5.17 2.85
C TYR A 124 -5.62 -6.19 3.75
N GLU A 125 -5.82 -7.49 3.49
CA GLU A 125 -5.18 -8.56 4.25
C GLU A 125 -3.65 -8.53 4.12
N ALA A 126 -3.12 -8.23 2.92
CA ALA A 126 -1.69 -8.06 2.71
C ALA A 126 -1.11 -6.90 3.54
N THR A 127 -1.80 -5.76 3.60
CA THR A 127 -1.40 -4.60 4.42
C THR A 127 -1.44 -4.93 5.91
N VAL A 128 -2.48 -5.63 6.38
CA VAL A 128 -2.59 -6.07 7.79
C VAL A 128 -1.47 -7.06 8.13
N ALA A 129 -1.17 -8.01 7.24
CA ALA A 129 -0.08 -8.95 7.43
C ALA A 129 1.27 -8.24 7.48
N ALA A 130 1.54 -7.31 6.55
CA ALA A 130 2.76 -6.51 6.54
C ALA A 130 2.90 -5.67 7.82
N ALA A 131 1.82 -5.08 8.32
CA ALA A 131 1.82 -4.32 9.57
C ALA A 131 2.17 -5.20 10.78
N ARG A 132 1.65 -6.44 10.83
CA ARG A 132 1.99 -7.41 11.88
C ARG A 132 3.46 -7.83 11.81
N THR A 133 3.96 -8.11 10.61
CA THR A 133 5.37 -8.49 10.41
C THR A 133 6.31 -7.34 10.77
N ALA A 134 5.98 -6.10 10.39
CA ALA A 134 6.72 -4.91 10.78
C ALA A 134 6.72 -4.73 12.31
N ALA A 135 5.56 -4.82 12.96
CA ALA A 135 5.44 -4.72 14.41
C ALA A 135 6.25 -5.78 15.16
N ALA A 136 6.30 -7.02 14.65
CA ALA A 136 7.13 -8.07 15.20
C ALA A 136 8.64 -7.80 15.03
N ALA A 137 9.04 -7.26 13.87
CA ALA A 137 10.43 -6.98 13.57
C ALA A 137 10.96 -5.72 14.28
N ARG A 138 10.10 -4.73 14.52
CA ARG A 138 10.44 -3.47 15.20
C ARG A 138 9.30 -2.96 16.11
N PRO A 139 9.16 -3.49 17.33
CA PRO A 139 8.06 -3.14 18.24
C PRO A 139 8.09 -1.69 18.74
N SER A 140 9.27 -1.05 18.76
CA SER A 140 9.44 0.32 19.24
C SER A 140 9.09 1.40 18.21
N TRP A 141 8.69 1.00 17.00
CA TRP A 141 8.26 1.93 15.97
C TRP A 141 6.83 2.43 16.23
N ASP A 142 6.54 3.66 15.84
CA ASP A 142 5.19 4.20 15.94
C ASP A 142 4.34 3.72 14.75
N TYR A 143 3.34 2.88 15.04
CA TYR A 143 2.42 2.34 14.04
C TYR A 143 1.08 3.07 13.98
N ALA A 144 0.81 4.01 14.89
CA ALA A 144 -0.47 4.71 14.93
C ALA A 144 -0.78 5.46 13.61
N PRO A 145 0.19 6.11 12.93
CA PRO A 145 -0.07 6.76 11.66
C PRO A 145 -0.53 5.79 10.57
N TYR A 146 0.09 4.60 10.46
CA TYR A 146 -0.30 3.59 9.47
C TYR A 146 -1.69 3.01 9.73
N GLN A 147 -2.04 2.83 11.01
CA GLN A 147 -3.37 2.35 11.40
C GLN A 147 -4.45 3.38 11.04
N ASN A 148 -4.18 4.67 11.28
CA ASN A 148 -5.08 5.76 10.91
C ASN A 148 -5.25 5.85 9.39
N GLU A 149 -4.16 5.73 8.63
CA GLU A 149 -4.16 5.72 7.16
C GLU A 149 -5.04 4.56 6.62
N LEU A 150 -4.83 3.35 7.14
CA LEU A 150 -5.59 2.17 6.73
C LEU A 150 -7.08 2.27 7.09
N ALA A 151 -7.40 2.77 8.29
CA ALA A 151 -8.78 2.96 8.72
C ALA A 151 -9.51 3.97 7.82
N PHE A 152 -8.84 5.04 7.40
CA PHE A 152 -9.36 5.99 6.44
C PHE A 152 -9.66 5.31 5.09
N TYR A 153 -8.73 4.50 4.56
CA TYR A 153 -8.96 3.77 3.30
C TYR A 153 -10.13 2.80 3.37
N GLN A 154 -10.32 2.10 4.49
CA GLN A 154 -11.49 1.24 4.68
C GLN A 154 -12.80 2.02 4.65
N GLN A 155 -12.85 3.18 5.32
CA GLN A 155 -14.04 4.03 5.35
C GLN A 155 -14.38 4.57 3.96
N GLU A 156 -13.37 5.03 3.21
CA GLU A 156 -13.57 5.58 1.88
C GLU A 156 -13.93 4.49 0.86
N GLU A 157 -13.37 3.28 0.96
CA GLU A 157 -13.78 2.13 0.16
C GLU A 157 -15.24 1.76 0.45
N ALA A 158 -15.63 1.65 1.72
CA ALA A 158 -17.02 1.39 2.11
C ALA A 158 -17.98 2.46 1.56
N ARG A 159 -17.57 3.74 1.60
CA ARG A 159 -18.34 4.85 1.03
C ARG A 159 -18.50 4.71 -0.50
N ARG A 160 -17.44 4.35 -1.23
CA ARG A 160 -17.51 4.11 -2.69
C ARG A 160 -18.42 2.93 -3.01
N GLN A 161 -18.33 1.84 -2.24
CA GLN A 161 -19.17 0.65 -2.44
C GLN A 161 -20.65 0.94 -2.20
N LEU A 162 -21.00 1.76 -1.20
CA LEU A 162 -22.40 2.18 -0.97
C LEU A 162 -22.98 3.00 -2.12
N VAL A 163 -22.14 3.78 -2.83
CA VAL A 163 -22.57 4.55 -4.00
C VAL A 163 -22.77 3.64 -5.22
N LEU A 164 -21.91 2.63 -5.40
CA LEU A 164 -22.01 1.68 -6.51
C LEU A 164 -23.15 0.67 -6.33
N ASN A 165 -23.38 0.22 -5.09
CA ASN A 165 -24.41 -0.75 -4.73
C ASN A 165 -25.30 -0.17 -3.61
N PRO A 166 -26.20 0.77 -3.93
CA PRO A 166 -27.10 1.34 -2.94
C PRO A 166 -28.01 0.24 -2.36
N PRO A 167 -28.28 0.26 -1.04
CA PRO A 167 -29.22 -0.69 -0.46
C PRO A 167 -30.60 -0.55 -1.11
N PRO A 168 -31.35 -1.65 -1.27
CA PRO A 168 -32.68 -1.59 -1.85
C PRO A 168 -33.57 -0.63 -1.05
N PRO A 169 -34.46 0.15 -1.72
CA PRO A 169 -35.35 1.07 -1.04
C PRO A 169 -36.18 0.30 -0.01
N ALA A 170 -36.29 0.86 1.20
CA ALA A 170 -37.07 0.23 2.26
C ALA A 170 -38.51 -0.05 1.78
N PRO A 171 -39.09 -1.21 2.14
CA PRO A 171 -40.45 -1.52 1.74
C PRO A 171 -41.39 -0.44 2.29
N VAL A 172 -42.10 0.23 1.39
CA VAL A 172 -43.13 1.20 1.75
C VAL A 172 -44.15 0.46 2.61
N LYS A 173 -44.18 0.77 3.91
CA LYS A 173 -45.20 0.20 4.80
C LYS A 173 -46.56 0.56 4.21
N PRO A 174 -47.42 -0.42 3.89
CA PRO A 174 -48.73 -0.12 3.33
C PRO A 174 -49.49 0.75 4.33
N VAL A 175 -49.89 1.94 3.88
CA VAL A 175 -50.75 2.86 4.64
C VAL A 175 -52.01 2.08 4.99
N ARG A 176 -52.18 1.77 6.29
CA ARG A 176 -53.37 1.08 6.78
C ARG A 176 -54.57 1.98 6.48
N LYS A 177 -55.45 1.55 5.57
CA LYS A 177 -56.71 2.23 5.30
C LYS A 177 -57.50 2.36 6.62
N PRO A 178 -58.10 3.52 6.93
CA PRO A 178 -58.85 3.69 8.16
C PRO A 178 -60.06 2.73 8.18
N PRO A 179 -60.45 2.22 9.37
CA PRO A 179 -61.56 1.30 9.48
C PRO A 179 -62.87 1.98 9.06
N VAL A 180 -63.57 1.36 8.10
CA VAL A 180 -64.91 1.77 7.69
C VAL A 180 -65.84 1.58 8.89
N LYS A 181 -66.32 2.68 9.48
CA LYS A 181 -67.38 2.65 10.50
C LYS A 181 -68.66 2.14 9.83
N ARG A 182 -69.08 0.89 10.12
CA ARG A 182 -70.44 0.43 9.83
C ARG A 182 -71.38 1.11 10.82
N GLY A 183 -72.22 2.02 10.32
CA GLY A 183 -73.31 2.61 11.08
C GLY A 183 -74.32 1.56 11.50
N LYS A 184 -74.89 1.74 12.71
CA LYS A 184 -76.10 1.07 13.17
C LYS A 184 -77.32 1.91 12.79
#